data_AF-A0A7S3ZF32-F1
#
_entry.id   AF-A0A7S3ZF32-F1
#
_cell.length_a   1.000
_cell.length_b   1.000
_cell.length_c   1.000
_cell.angle_alpha   90.00
_cell.angle_beta   90.00
_cell.angle_gamma   90.00
#
_symmetry.space_group_name_H-M   'P 1'
#
loop_
_entity.id
_entity.type
_entity.pdbx_description
1 polymer ?
#
loop_
_entity_poly.entity_id
_entity_poly.type
_entity_poly.pdbx_seq_one_letter_code
_entity_poly.pdbx_strand_id
1 'polypeptide(L)'
;ENVSPGESSLPSGTGIVYLLPDGGVSSVVATGSNSDWPSDFEADTVWLEDVGVVLLQREVPEHVNVEVARAARERGIPVMQDIGGEDRPISDDLVSSVTFLTPNRTELGRITGKPVDTLEQVMDAARSLLNRMAKNVLVTLGSEGSILLTSEGDVVTQPAFSPEALGLSTVDETGAGDCFRA
;
A
#
# COMPACT_ATOMS: atom_id res chain seq x y z
N GLU A 1 -14.98 12.93 -28.41
CA GLU A 1 -15.67 13.68 -27.35
C GLU A 1 -14.63 13.98 -26.29
N ASN A 2 -14.40 15.27 -26.00
CA ASN A 2 -13.36 15.68 -25.06
C ASN A 2 -13.94 15.54 -23.66
N VAL A 3 -13.48 14.51 -22.98
CA VAL A 3 -13.80 14.23 -21.58
C VAL A 3 -13.04 15.24 -20.71
N SER A 4 -13.72 15.85 -19.75
CA SER A 4 -13.14 16.90 -18.88
C SER A 4 -12.07 16.28 -17.95
N PRO A 5 -11.10 17.06 -17.42
CA PRO A 5 -10.19 16.56 -16.39
C PRO A 5 -10.99 15.99 -15.20
N GLY A 6 -10.83 14.69 -14.92
CA GLY A 6 -11.57 13.98 -13.88
C GLY A 6 -12.81 13.20 -14.35
N GLU A 7 -13.15 13.24 -15.63
CA GLU A 7 -14.13 12.34 -16.23
C GLU A 7 -13.37 11.20 -16.94
N SER A 8 -13.82 9.96 -16.77
CA SER A 8 -13.28 8.77 -17.43
C SER A 8 -14.35 8.23 -18.37
N SER A 9 -13.95 7.81 -19.57
CA SER A 9 -14.88 7.14 -20.50
C SER A 9 -15.05 5.65 -20.18
N LEU A 10 -14.19 5.12 -19.30
CA LEU A 10 -14.27 3.75 -18.79
C LEU A 10 -15.29 3.64 -17.64
N PRO A 11 -15.91 2.46 -17.46
CA PRO A 11 -16.78 2.21 -16.31
C PRO A 11 -15.98 2.26 -14.99
N SER A 12 -16.68 2.41 -13.87
CA SER A 12 -16.09 2.27 -12.53
C SER A 12 -15.33 0.95 -12.37
N GLY A 13 -14.22 0.99 -11.65
CA GLY A 13 -13.47 -0.20 -11.29
C GLY A 13 -14.34 -1.21 -10.53
N THR A 14 -14.17 -2.50 -10.81
CA THR A 14 -14.95 -3.59 -10.20
C THR A 14 -14.03 -4.72 -9.77
N GLY A 15 -14.13 -5.12 -8.51
CA GLY A 15 -13.57 -6.38 -8.01
C GLY A 15 -14.66 -7.47 -8.00
N ILE A 16 -14.44 -8.55 -8.74
CA ILE A 16 -15.33 -9.71 -8.76
C ILE A 16 -14.68 -10.80 -7.93
N VAL A 17 -15.31 -11.15 -6.80
CA VAL A 17 -14.82 -12.17 -5.88
C VAL A 17 -15.64 -13.44 -6.04
N TYR A 18 -14.97 -14.53 -6.39
CA TYR A 18 -15.53 -15.87 -6.48
C TYR A 18 -15.19 -16.65 -5.22
N LEU A 19 -16.23 -17.04 -4.48
CA LEU A 19 -16.11 -17.99 -3.39
C LEU A 19 -16.16 -19.40 -3.96
N LEU A 20 -15.10 -20.17 -3.74
CA LEU A 20 -14.96 -21.53 -4.27
C LEU A 20 -15.60 -22.55 -3.31
N PRO A 21 -16.07 -23.70 -3.81
CA PRO A 21 -16.71 -24.72 -2.98
C PRO A 21 -15.82 -25.30 -1.86
N ASP A 22 -14.51 -25.21 -2.01
CA ASP A 22 -13.52 -25.65 -1.01
C ASP A 22 -13.23 -24.59 0.06
N GLY A 23 -13.91 -23.44 0.02
CA GLY A 23 -13.67 -22.29 0.91
C GLY A 23 -12.56 -21.37 0.41
N GLY A 24 -11.92 -21.67 -0.73
CA GLY A 24 -10.97 -20.78 -1.37
C GLY A 24 -11.63 -19.52 -1.95
N VAL A 25 -10.81 -18.51 -2.21
CA VAL A 25 -11.23 -17.26 -2.83
C VAL A 25 -10.41 -17.03 -4.11
N SER A 26 -11.09 -16.69 -5.19
CA SER A 26 -10.47 -16.23 -6.43
C SER A 26 -11.05 -14.87 -6.81
N SER A 27 -10.23 -13.91 -7.17
CA SER A 27 -10.69 -12.56 -7.52
C SER A 27 -10.24 -12.13 -8.91
N VAL A 28 -11.08 -11.34 -9.57
CA VAL A 28 -10.78 -10.67 -10.82
C VAL A 28 -11.00 -9.18 -10.60
N VAL A 29 -9.97 -8.38 -10.84
CA VAL A 29 -10.05 -6.92 -10.74
C VAL A 29 -10.09 -6.32 -12.14
N ALA A 30 -11.20 -5.69 -12.48
CA ALA A 30 -11.32 -4.82 -13.64
C ALA A 30 -11.09 -3.37 -13.17
N THR A 31 -9.92 -2.80 -13.43
CA THR A 31 -9.51 -1.50 -12.90
C THR A 31 -10.40 -0.34 -13.36
N GLY A 32 -10.93 -0.40 -14.58
CA GLY A 32 -11.85 0.61 -15.12
C GLY A 32 -11.26 2.02 -15.04
N SER A 33 -12.08 2.98 -14.60
CA SER A 33 -11.69 4.38 -14.41
C SER A 33 -10.50 4.59 -13.46
N ASN A 34 -10.22 3.65 -12.54
CA ASN A 34 -9.06 3.78 -11.63
C ASN A 34 -7.73 3.78 -12.39
N SER A 35 -7.69 3.18 -13.59
CA SER A 35 -6.52 3.18 -14.47
C SER A 35 -6.53 4.27 -15.55
N ASP A 36 -7.63 5.01 -15.71
CA ASP A 36 -7.82 5.99 -16.79
C ASP A 36 -7.32 7.39 -16.40
N TRP A 37 -6.01 7.49 -16.17
CA TRP A 37 -5.36 8.77 -15.82
C TRP A 37 -4.52 9.31 -16.97
N PRO A 38 -4.51 10.63 -17.21
CA PRO A 38 -3.61 11.25 -18.18
C PRO A 38 -2.15 10.93 -17.87
N SER A 39 -1.34 10.70 -18.90
CA SER A 39 0.10 10.43 -18.73
C SER A 39 0.88 11.63 -18.21
N ASP A 40 0.35 12.84 -18.45
CA ASP A 40 0.85 14.14 -18.01
C ASP A 40 0.06 14.68 -16.80
N PHE A 41 -0.50 13.78 -15.99
CA PHE A 41 -1.19 14.15 -14.77
C PHE A 41 -0.30 14.99 -13.85
N GLU A 42 -0.80 16.15 -13.44
CA GLU A 42 -0.23 17.01 -12.41
C GLU A 42 -1.24 17.11 -11.27
N ALA A 43 -0.78 16.92 -10.02
CA ALA A 43 -1.67 16.98 -8.88
C ALA A 43 -2.09 18.43 -8.61
N ASP A 44 -3.40 18.70 -8.59
CA ASP A 44 -3.89 19.91 -7.92
C ASP A 44 -3.43 19.84 -6.46
N THR A 45 -2.98 20.96 -5.91
CA THR A 45 -2.45 21.01 -4.55
C THR A 45 -3.38 21.78 -3.61
N VAL A 46 -4.53 22.28 -4.08
CA VAL A 46 -5.51 22.99 -3.24
C VAL A 46 -6.05 22.12 -2.11
N TRP A 47 -6.27 20.83 -2.35
CA TRP A 47 -6.81 19.89 -1.36
C TRP A 47 -5.79 19.51 -0.27
N LEU A 48 -4.50 19.83 -0.46
CA LEU A 48 -3.45 19.60 0.54
C LEU A 48 -3.44 20.66 1.65
N GLU A 49 -4.34 21.65 1.62
CA GLU A 49 -4.56 22.56 2.74
C GLU A 49 -5.15 21.80 3.94
N ASP A 50 -4.57 21.99 5.13
CA ASP A 50 -4.98 21.33 6.39
C ASP A 50 -4.94 19.78 6.38
N VAL A 51 -4.14 19.17 5.49
CA VAL A 51 -3.95 17.71 5.45
C VAL A 51 -2.86 17.27 6.42
N GLY A 52 -3.20 16.34 7.31
CA GLY A 52 -2.25 15.75 8.27
C GLY A 52 -1.40 14.60 7.69
N VAL A 53 -1.96 13.81 6.77
CA VAL A 53 -1.31 12.66 6.12
C VAL A 53 -2.01 12.34 4.80
N VAL A 54 -1.26 11.85 3.81
CA VAL A 54 -1.81 11.30 2.56
C VAL A 54 -1.66 9.79 2.57
N LEU A 55 -2.75 9.06 2.28
CA LEU A 55 -2.76 7.60 2.11
C LEU A 55 -2.91 7.28 0.62
N LEU A 56 -2.03 6.42 0.10
CA LEU A 56 -2.01 5.96 -1.29
C LEU A 56 -2.01 4.43 -1.34
N GLN A 57 -2.48 3.84 -2.44
CA GLN A 57 -2.46 2.39 -2.72
C GLN A 57 -1.98 2.12 -4.14
N ARG A 58 -1.77 0.86 -4.53
CA ARG A 58 -1.36 0.49 -5.90
C ARG A 58 -2.52 0.06 -6.78
N GLU A 59 -3.64 0.78 -6.70
CA GLU A 59 -4.84 0.54 -7.52
C GLU A 59 -5.09 1.65 -8.57
N VAL A 60 -4.18 2.63 -8.64
CA VAL A 60 -4.10 3.65 -9.68
C VAL A 60 -2.70 3.59 -10.33
N PRO A 61 -2.49 4.18 -11.53
CA PRO A 61 -1.19 4.21 -12.16
C PRO A 61 -0.11 4.82 -11.26
N GLU A 62 1.09 4.22 -11.27
CA GLU A 62 2.16 4.61 -10.35
C GLU A 62 2.58 6.09 -10.52
N HIS A 63 2.53 6.63 -11.74
CA HIS A 63 2.89 8.03 -11.99
C HIS A 63 1.99 9.02 -11.24
N VAL A 64 0.71 8.67 -11.04
CA VAL A 64 -0.24 9.47 -10.26
C VAL A 64 0.16 9.47 -8.78
N ASN A 65 0.49 8.30 -8.22
CA ASN A 65 0.97 8.19 -6.84
C ASN A 65 2.27 8.96 -6.62
N VAL A 66 3.21 8.88 -7.56
CA VAL A 66 4.48 9.64 -7.51
C VAL A 66 4.21 11.13 -7.47
N GLU A 67 3.32 11.63 -8.33
CA GLU A 67 3.01 13.06 -8.42
C GLU A 67 2.35 13.57 -7.14
N VAL A 68 1.35 12.85 -6.61
CA VAL A 68 0.69 13.19 -5.34
C VAL A 68 1.68 13.13 -4.17
N ALA A 69 2.53 12.10 -4.12
CA ALA A 69 3.53 11.95 -3.06
C ALA A 69 4.56 13.09 -3.08
N ARG A 70 5.01 13.52 -4.27
CA ARG A 70 5.91 14.67 -4.42
C ARG A 70 5.26 15.96 -3.95
N ALA A 71 4.04 16.26 -4.39
CA ALA A 71 3.30 17.45 -3.99
C ALA A 71 3.07 17.53 -2.46
N ALA A 72 2.70 16.40 -1.83
CA ALA A 72 2.55 16.33 -0.38
C ALA A 72 3.90 16.53 0.35
N ARG A 73 4.97 15.91 -0.15
CA ARG A 73 6.32 16.01 0.43
C ARG A 73 6.86 17.43 0.40
N GLU A 74 6.63 18.19 -0.67
CA GLU A 74 7.05 19.60 -0.79
C GLU A 74 6.43 20.49 0.29
N ARG A 75 5.28 20.10 0.82
CA ARG A 75 4.58 20.79 1.93
C ARG A 75 4.90 20.20 3.30
N GLY A 76 5.79 19.21 3.38
CA GLY A 76 6.14 18.52 4.62
C GLY A 76 5.04 17.59 5.14
N ILE A 77 4.06 17.23 4.32
CA ILE A 77 2.97 16.33 4.69
C ILE A 77 3.47 14.88 4.56
N PRO A 78 3.32 14.03 5.60
CA PRO A 78 3.70 12.64 5.51
C PRO A 78 2.81 11.88 4.53
N VAL A 79 3.42 10.93 3.80
CA VAL A 79 2.75 10.09 2.81
C VAL A 79 2.94 8.62 3.19
N MET A 80 1.85 7.89 3.32
CA MET A 80 1.85 6.45 3.51
C MET A 80 1.39 5.77 2.21
N GLN A 81 2.23 4.89 1.69
CA GLN A 81 1.95 4.10 0.49
C GLN A 81 1.72 2.65 0.87
N ASP A 82 0.47 2.21 0.77
CA ASP A 82 0.12 0.80 0.77
C ASP A 82 0.61 0.14 -0.53
N ILE A 83 1.20 -1.04 -0.39
CA ILE A 83 1.69 -1.86 -1.50
C ILE A 83 0.59 -2.81 -2.02
N GLY A 84 -0.53 -2.90 -1.32
CA GLY A 84 -1.75 -3.56 -1.78
C GLY A 84 -2.20 -3.05 -3.15
N GLY A 85 -2.66 -3.99 -3.98
CA GLY A 85 -3.02 -3.76 -5.37
C GLY A 85 -2.03 -4.44 -6.32
N GLU A 86 -1.43 -3.68 -7.22
CA GLU A 86 -0.78 -4.24 -8.40
C GLU A 86 0.54 -5.01 -8.18
N ASP A 87 0.60 -6.18 -8.83
CA ASP A 87 1.71 -6.99 -9.39
C ASP A 87 3.13 -6.43 -9.59
N ARG A 88 3.23 -5.23 -10.16
CA ARG A 88 4.45 -4.75 -10.81
C ARG A 88 5.56 -4.43 -9.79
N PRO A 89 6.83 -4.42 -10.22
CA PRO A 89 7.91 -3.81 -9.43
C PRO A 89 7.55 -2.38 -9.03
N ILE A 90 8.09 -1.92 -7.91
CA ILE A 90 7.95 -0.53 -7.45
C ILE A 90 9.13 0.31 -7.93
N SER A 91 8.89 1.49 -8.49
CA SER A 91 9.97 2.39 -8.90
C SER A 91 10.69 3.04 -7.71
N ASP A 92 11.96 3.41 -7.92
CA ASP A 92 12.72 4.17 -6.92
C ASP A 92 12.15 5.59 -6.73
N ASP A 93 11.48 6.13 -7.74
CA ASP A 93 10.77 7.40 -7.68
C ASP A 93 9.65 7.36 -6.63
N LEU A 94 8.83 6.31 -6.63
CA LEU A 94 7.78 6.15 -5.61
C LEU A 94 8.39 5.90 -4.22
N VAL A 95 9.35 4.97 -4.13
CA VAL A 95 10.01 4.60 -2.87
C VAL A 95 10.63 5.83 -2.18
N SER A 96 11.29 6.71 -2.94
CA SER A 96 11.95 7.91 -2.41
C SER A 96 11.01 9.09 -2.17
N SER A 97 9.79 9.06 -2.70
CA SER A 97 8.81 10.15 -2.55
C SER A 97 7.93 10.00 -1.31
N VAL A 98 7.81 8.81 -0.74
CA VAL A 98 6.89 8.52 0.37
C VAL A 98 7.58 8.52 1.74
N THR A 99 6.79 8.66 2.80
CA THR A 99 7.27 8.61 4.19
C THR A 99 7.23 7.19 4.76
N PHE A 100 6.18 6.44 4.46
CA PHE A 100 6.00 5.05 4.87
C PHE A 100 5.66 4.17 3.67
N LEU A 101 6.35 3.04 3.52
CA LEU A 101 5.92 1.92 2.67
C LEU A 101 5.29 0.86 3.56
N THR A 102 4.09 0.40 3.24
CA THR A 102 3.33 -0.48 4.15
C THR A 102 2.90 -1.82 3.53
N PRO A 103 3.84 -2.67 3.08
CA PRO A 103 3.51 -3.98 2.50
C PRO A 103 3.06 -4.98 3.57
N ASN A 104 2.25 -5.97 3.18
CA ASN A 104 2.19 -7.24 3.92
C ASN A 104 3.39 -8.13 3.57
N ARG A 105 3.51 -9.28 4.26
CA ARG A 105 4.58 -10.27 4.03
C ARG A 105 4.73 -10.65 2.54
N THR A 106 3.64 -11.02 1.88
CA THR A 106 3.65 -11.47 0.47
C THR A 106 4.06 -10.35 -0.48
N GLU A 107 3.49 -9.17 -0.31
CA GLU A 107 3.80 -7.97 -1.07
C GLU A 107 5.26 -7.56 -0.92
N LEU A 108 5.80 -7.63 0.30
CA LEU A 108 7.21 -7.34 0.58
C LEU A 108 8.13 -8.26 -0.23
N GLY A 109 7.86 -9.57 -0.21
CA GLY A 109 8.63 -10.55 -1.00
C GLY A 109 8.55 -10.24 -2.48
N ARG A 110 7.36 -9.87 -2.98
CA ARG A 110 7.13 -9.52 -4.38
C ARG A 110 7.92 -8.28 -4.82
N ILE A 111 7.84 -7.17 -4.08
CA ILE A 111 8.49 -5.91 -4.49
C ILE A 111 10.01 -5.90 -4.27
N THR A 112 10.53 -6.80 -3.44
CA THR A 112 11.97 -6.92 -3.15
C THR A 112 12.63 -8.09 -3.89
N GLY A 113 11.85 -9.07 -4.36
CA GLY A 113 12.36 -10.33 -4.92
C GLY A 113 13.09 -11.20 -3.89
N LYS A 114 12.88 -10.96 -2.59
CA LYS A 114 13.56 -11.65 -1.49
C LYS A 114 12.62 -12.65 -0.79
N PRO A 115 13.15 -13.70 -0.16
CA PRO A 115 12.35 -14.58 0.68
C PRO A 115 11.79 -13.82 1.89
N VAL A 116 10.66 -14.29 2.41
CA VAL A 116 9.91 -13.65 3.51
C VAL A 116 9.24 -14.69 4.42
N ASP A 117 9.76 -15.93 4.44
CA ASP A 117 9.18 -17.05 5.20
C ASP A 117 9.45 -16.92 6.71
N THR A 118 10.57 -16.28 7.08
CA THR A 118 10.95 -16.05 8.48
C THR A 118 10.94 -14.56 8.83
N LEU A 119 10.91 -14.25 10.13
CA LEU A 119 10.99 -12.86 10.60
C LEU A 119 12.30 -12.18 10.19
N GLU A 120 13.41 -12.92 10.25
CA GLU A 120 14.73 -12.45 9.83
C GLU A 120 14.74 -12.11 8.34
N GLN A 121 14.15 -12.97 7.50
CA GLN A 121 14.01 -12.72 6.06
C GLN A 121 13.12 -11.51 5.76
N VAL A 122 12.02 -11.32 6.51
CA VAL A 122 11.18 -10.12 6.42
C VAL A 122 11.99 -8.87 6.76
N MET A 123 12.76 -8.89 7.85
CA MET A 123 13.58 -7.75 8.24
C MET A 123 14.64 -7.44 7.17
N ASP A 124 15.28 -8.45 6.59
CA ASP A 124 16.26 -8.28 5.51
C ASP A 124 15.63 -7.73 4.24
N ALA A 125 14.44 -8.20 3.88
CA ALA A 125 13.67 -7.68 2.75
C ALA A 125 13.28 -6.22 2.98
N ALA A 126 12.76 -5.87 4.15
CA ALA A 126 12.40 -4.50 4.50
C ALA A 126 13.61 -3.56 4.53
N ARG A 127 14.75 -4.00 5.09
CA ARG A 127 16.02 -3.24 5.06
C ARG A 127 16.50 -2.95 3.64
N SER A 128 16.23 -3.83 2.68
CA SER A 128 16.59 -3.59 1.29
C SER A 128 15.84 -2.42 0.65
N LEU A 129 14.61 -2.12 1.12
CA LEU A 129 13.86 -0.94 0.70
C LEU A 129 14.42 0.34 1.34
N LEU A 130 14.88 0.28 2.60
CA LEU A 130 15.59 1.40 3.23
C LEU A 130 16.86 1.77 2.45
N ASN A 131 17.59 0.77 1.94
CA ASN A 131 18.74 0.99 1.06
C ASN A 131 18.37 1.62 -0.30
N ARG A 132 17.09 1.57 -0.69
CA ARG A 132 16.52 2.23 -1.87
C ARG A 132 15.87 3.59 -1.56
N MET A 133 16.30 4.23 -0.47
CA MET A 133 15.83 5.56 -0.02
C MET A 133 14.43 5.58 0.63
N ALA A 134 13.83 4.42 0.97
CA ALA A 134 12.65 4.42 1.83
C ALA A 134 13.02 4.98 3.21
N LYS A 135 12.18 5.85 3.77
CA LYS A 135 12.39 6.38 5.13
C LYS A 135 11.93 5.39 6.20
N ASN A 136 10.74 4.82 6.01
CA ASN A 136 10.13 3.89 6.94
C ASN A 136 9.43 2.76 6.19
N VAL A 137 9.58 1.53 6.68
CA VAL A 137 8.90 0.34 6.15
C VAL A 137 8.11 -0.31 7.27
N LEU A 138 6.78 -0.28 7.17
CA LEU A 138 5.85 -0.90 8.13
C LEU A 138 5.29 -2.18 7.50
N VAL A 139 5.82 -3.33 7.91
CA VAL A 139 5.39 -4.62 7.38
C VAL A 139 4.26 -5.18 8.25
N THR A 140 3.12 -5.50 7.64
CA THR A 140 2.04 -6.25 8.31
C THR A 140 2.25 -7.76 8.15
N LEU A 141 2.04 -8.49 9.24
CA LEU A 141 2.32 -9.93 9.38
C LEU A 141 1.07 -10.73 9.76
N GLY A 142 -0.12 -10.19 9.52
CA GLY A 142 -1.38 -10.83 9.87
C GLY A 142 -1.48 -11.09 11.38
N SER A 143 -1.71 -12.34 11.78
CA SER A 143 -1.83 -12.76 13.18
C SER A 143 -0.52 -12.64 13.98
N GLU A 144 0.63 -12.45 13.34
CA GLU A 144 1.89 -12.18 14.02
C GLU A 144 2.07 -10.69 14.37
N GLY A 145 1.20 -9.81 13.85
CA GLY A 145 1.20 -8.37 14.12
C GLY A 145 1.90 -7.56 13.04
N SER A 146 2.82 -6.68 13.43
CA SER A 146 3.53 -5.79 12.50
C SER A 146 4.95 -5.44 12.96
N ILE A 147 5.78 -5.01 12.01
CA ILE A 147 7.13 -4.50 12.28
C ILE A 147 7.36 -3.21 11.51
N LEU A 148 7.81 -2.17 12.21
CA LEU A 148 8.31 -0.93 11.63
C LEU A 148 9.83 -0.93 11.64
N LEU A 149 10.44 -0.66 10.48
CA LEU A 149 11.88 -0.40 10.34
C LEU A 149 12.08 1.02 9.83
N THR A 150 12.95 1.78 10.46
CA THR A 150 13.28 3.16 10.05
C THR A 150 14.67 3.24 9.44
N SER A 151 14.91 4.24 8.59
CA SER A 151 16.24 4.53 8.03
C SER A 151 17.28 4.91 9.11
N GLU A 152 16.83 5.30 10.29
CA GLU A 152 17.68 5.61 11.45
C GLU A 152 18.13 4.33 12.20
N GLY A 153 17.59 3.18 11.83
CA GLY A 153 17.96 1.88 12.37
C GLY A 153 17.02 1.35 13.46
N ASP A 154 15.96 2.09 13.78
CA ASP A 154 14.97 1.64 14.76
C ASP A 154 14.15 0.46 14.21
N VAL A 155 13.82 -0.45 15.12
CA VAL A 155 12.93 -1.58 14.86
C VAL A 155 11.89 -1.62 15.97
N VAL A 156 10.62 -1.46 15.60
CA VAL A 156 9.48 -1.56 16.52
C VAL A 156 8.61 -2.71 16.09
N THR A 157 8.29 -3.61 17.02
CA THR A 157 7.37 -4.73 16.78
C THR A 157 6.10 -4.52 17.59
N GLN A 158 4.96 -4.86 17.00
CA GLN A 158 3.67 -4.80 17.66
C GLN A 158 2.92 -6.11 17.40
N PRO A 159 2.68 -6.95 18.43
CA PRO A 159 1.89 -8.17 18.28
C PRO A 159 0.46 -7.85 17.83
N ALA A 160 -0.13 -8.75 17.04
CA ALA A 160 -1.55 -8.65 16.70
C ALA A 160 -2.40 -8.81 17.96
N PHE A 161 -3.55 -8.13 17.96
CA PHE A 161 -4.60 -8.45 18.91
C PHE A 161 -5.15 -9.86 18.62
N SER A 162 -5.29 -10.69 19.66
CA SER A 162 -5.89 -12.02 19.55
C SER A 162 -7.30 -12.00 20.15
N PRO A 163 -8.35 -12.04 19.33
CA PRO A 163 -9.73 -12.18 19.80
C PRO A 163 -9.92 -13.45 20.66
N GLU A 164 -9.20 -14.52 20.35
CA GLU A 164 -9.26 -15.81 21.04
C GLU A 164 -8.84 -15.69 22.51
N ALA A 165 -7.93 -14.78 22.82
CA ALA A 165 -7.53 -14.48 24.20
C ALA A 165 -8.69 -13.93 25.05
N LEU A 166 -9.74 -13.38 24.40
CA LEU A 166 -10.97 -12.92 25.03
C LEU A 166 -12.14 -13.90 24.84
N GLY A 167 -11.90 -15.09 24.28
CA GLY A 167 -12.95 -16.05 23.94
C GLY A 167 -13.83 -15.62 22.77
N LEU A 168 -13.34 -14.72 21.92
CA LEU A 168 -13.99 -14.27 20.69
C LEU A 168 -13.39 -15.01 19.48
N SER A 169 -14.12 -15.03 18.37
CA SER A 169 -13.66 -15.61 17.10
C SER A 169 -13.70 -14.59 15.98
N THR A 170 -12.69 -14.60 15.11
CA THR A 170 -12.70 -13.83 13.86
C THR A 170 -13.80 -14.35 12.93
N VAL A 171 -14.64 -13.43 12.42
CA VAL A 171 -15.73 -13.76 11.50
C VAL A 171 -15.33 -13.47 10.05
N ASP A 172 -14.68 -12.34 9.81
CA ASP A 172 -14.20 -11.89 8.50
C ASP A 172 -12.98 -10.97 8.71
N GLU A 173 -11.95 -11.16 7.89
CA GLU A 173 -10.71 -10.38 7.91
C GLU A 173 -10.58 -9.44 6.70
N THR A 174 -11.59 -9.44 5.82
CA THR A 174 -11.68 -8.54 4.66
C THR A 174 -11.59 -7.09 5.12
N GLY A 175 -10.64 -6.34 4.55
CA GLY A 175 -10.41 -4.94 4.90
C GLY A 175 -9.69 -4.70 6.23
N ALA A 176 -9.28 -5.74 6.98
CA ALA A 176 -8.50 -5.56 8.21
C ALA A 176 -7.16 -4.85 7.96
N GLY A 177 -6.53 -5.12 6.81
CA GLY A 177 -5.30 -4.43 6.39
C GLY A 177 -5.51 -2.94 6.09
N ASP A 178 -6.64 -2.57 5.49
CA ASP A 178 -7.00 -1.16 5.24
C ASP A 178 -7.29 -0.44 6.56
N CYS A 179 -8.05 -1.10 7.45
CA CYS A 179 -8.36 -0.60 8.80
C CYS A 179 -7.11 -0.39 9.66
N PHE A 180 -6.09 -1.25 9.53
CA PHE A 180 -4.83 -1.10 10.26
C PHE A 180 -4.01 0.13 9.79
N ARG A 181 -4.13 0.51 8.51
CA ARG A 181 -3.33 1.59 7.90
C ARG A 181 -3.99 2.96 8.00
N ALA A 182 -5.33 3.01 8.01
CA ALA A 182 -6.12 4.24 8.12
C ALA A 182 -6.08 4.84 9.53
#